data_AF-A0A2X2WUY3-F1
#
_entry.id   AF-A0A2X2WUY3-F1
#
_cell.length_a   1.000
_cell.length_b   1.000
_cell.length_c   1.000
_cell.angle_alpha   90.00
_cell.angle_beta   90.00
_cell.angle_gamma   90.00
#
_symmetry.space_group_name_H-M   'P 1'
#
loop_
_entity.id
_entity.type
_entity.pdbx_description
1 polymer ?
#
loop_
_entity_poly.entity_id
_entity_poly.type
_entity_poly.pdbx_seq_one_letter_code
_entity_poly.pdbx_strand_id
1 'polypeptide(L)'
;MKYILQAFMVLLLLQSCQSDELKVSFKTIEINIPGTLGPSLKHKSKYYCYFEKDNPLGKYTIVDFYILDESGKVQATIPPPPIKFSDYNLTVRNDTIFTTNYKSYTSFYLDEKKKKWIRDLSTLNIIFKDQNYTVFNRSLDDCCSKTWFKDNKTGQQYEVFTENAIVNKLNNVYYLSTPTMILKIQDPKKLESSGKFNADHPPTSDDNPQKGIEILYQNKFSQMFMFQSSLATSFVVKQNLYHLYSEGGSTKIVVLKDDNLINIFDLKDDIRPYHPLYEKNYYSPYMGYQDEFGSYRSPYAKMNYVPGNEYQTLPFSTSDPNRSGIIEIDKNKVNIITLYNKYQEPILGEPYTKSWVEKNFMDFYTHFNTLSIQQIDRIEKKENALNLTQYSICDDCCSDCCSTSCDEIPRVYQKIERKYIHLITSYFYSPENQSLKLIEFQWKTQSRATIYNKDNFEVWQNLNTRKIFAPKFEWLHAFLKQKLGEPVSENPSKAIWETETQMVELSYNYDNFNPNRNTNTKLTLYKKQKN
;
A
#
# COMPACT_ATOMS: atom_id res chain seq x y z
N MET A 1 38.07 48.15 -13.86
CA MET A 1 37.13 47.76 -12.76
C MET A 1 35.67 48.05 -13.07
N LYS A 2 35.29 49.23 -13.59
CA LYS A 2 33.87 49.60 -13.84
C LYS A 2 33.11 48.61 -14.74
N TYR A 3 33.76 48.14 -15.81
CA TYR A 3 33.17 47.19 -16.76
C TYR A 3 33.07 45.75 -16.24
N ILE A 4 33.94 45.35 -15.30
CA ILE A 4 33.90 44.02 -14.67
C ILE A 4 32.73 43.94 -13.68
N LEU A 5 32.47 45.03 -12.93
CA LEU A 5 31.35 45.10 -12.00
C LEU A 5 30.00 45.12 -12.73
N GLN A 6 29.91 45.79 -13.89
CA GLN A 6 28.72 45.76 -14.75
C GLN A 6 28.50 44.39 -15.38
N ALA A 7 29.55 43.70 -15.85
CA ALA A 7 29.43 42.34 -16.35
C ALA A 7 28.98 41.36 -15.26
N PHE A 8 29.45 41.53 -14.01
CA PHE A 8 29.02 40.71 -12.87
C PHE A 8 27.57 40.99 -12.45
N MET A 9 27.13 42.25 -12.46
CA MET A 9 25.71 42.58 -12.21
C MET A 9 24.80 42.04 -13.31
N VAL A 10 25.21 42.09 -14.58
CA VAL A 10 24.43 41.51 -15.69
C VAL A 10 24.40 39.98 -15.60
N LEU A 11 25.50 39.32 -15.21
CA LEU A 11 25.51 37.87 -14.95
C LEU A 11 24.61 37.46 -13.77
N LEU A 12 24.61 38.25 -12.68
CA LEU A 12 23.76 38.03 -11.51
C LEU A 12 22.27 38.26 -11.82
N LEU A 13 21.94 39.21 -12.71
CA LEU A 13 20.57 39.46 -13.18
C LEU A 13 20.10 38.41 -14.19
N LEU A 14 21.01 37.80 -14.96
CA LEU A 14 20.68 36.71 -15.90
C LEU A 14 20.53 35.34 -15.21
N GLN A 15 21.09 35.16 -14.00
CA GLN A 15 20.91 33.94 -13.21
C GLN A 15 19.64 33.93 -12.35
N SER A 16 18.87 35.03 -12.27
CA SER A 16 17.67 35.12 -11.41
C SER A 16 16.32 35.10 -12.13
N CYS A 17 16.27 34.77 -13.42
CA CYS A 17 15.01 34.57 -14.15
C CYS A 17 14.56 33.09 -14.13
N GLN A 18 14.55 32.44 -12.95
CA GLN A 18 13.45 31.49 -12.73
C GLN A 18 12.21 32.35 -12.52
N SER A 19 11.24 32.26 -13.43
CA SER A 19 9.99 32.98 -13.24
C SER A 19 9.45 32.66 -11.84
N ASP A 20 8.98 33.68 -11.10
CA ASP A 20 8.33 33.53 -9.80
C ASP A 20 7.00 32.73 -9.87
N GLU A 21 6.78 32.01 -10.95
CA GLU A 21 5.53 31.34 -11.29
C GLU A 21 5.45 29.95 -10.65
N LEU A 22 6.51 29.14 -10.73
CA LEU A 22 6.52 27.78 -10.18
C LEU A 22 7.91 27.40 -9.66
N LYS A 23 8.01 26.94 -8.41
CA LYS A 23 9.27 26.54 -7.77
C LYS A 23 9.27 25.04 -7.52
N VAL A 24 10.09 24.30 -8.25
CA VAL A 24 10.23 22.85 -8.06
C VAL A 24 11.50 22.57 -7.24
N SER A 25 11.36 21.79 -6.17
CA SER A 25 12.48 21.38 -5.32
C SER A 25 12.51 19.87 -5.12
N PHE A 26 13.71 19.33 -4.85
CA PHE A 26 13.92 17.90 -4.63
C PHE A 26 14.59 17.70 -3.28
N LYS A 27 14.09 16.74 -2.51
CA LYS A 27 14.66 16.33 -1.23
C LYS A 27 14.69 14.81 -1.16
N THR A 28 15.81 14.24 -0.75
CA THR A 28 15.89 12.82 -0.38
C THR A 28 15.99 12.70 1.13
N ILE A 29 15.23 11.77 1.71
CA ILE A 29 15.22 11.44 3.13
C ILE A 29 15.53 9.96 3.24
N GLU A 30 16.51 9.62 4.07
CA GLU A 30 16.86 8.24 4.33
C GLU A 30 16.00 7.70 5.47
N ILE A 31 15.42 6.52 5.26
CA ILE A 31 14.64 5.81 6.27
C ILE A 31 15.15 4.36 6.37
N ASN A 32 14.83 3.70 7.47
CA ASN A 32 15.18 2.30 7.71
C ASN A 32 13.99 1.58 8.33
N ILE A 33 12.97 1.31 7.53
CA ILE A 33 11.68 0.77 7.97
C ILE A 33 11.42 -0.56 7.25
N PRO A 34 11.03 -1.63 7.96
CA PRO A 34 10.69 -2.89 7.31
C PRO A 34 9.55 -2.75 6.30
N GLY A 35 9.76 -3.30 5.10
CA GLY A 35 8.76 -3.36 4.04
C GLY A 35 8.94 -2.33 2.93
N THR A 36 7.96 -2.32 2.01
CA THR A 36 7.90 -1.39 0.87
C THR A 36 6.92 -0.27 1.18
N LEU A 37 7.24 0.98 0.82
CA LEU A 37 6.34 2.11 1.04
C LEU A 37 5.03 1.91 0.25
N GLY A 38 3.92 2.00 0.96
CA GLY A 38 2.57 2.01 0.40
C GLY A 38 1.99 3.43 0.31
N PRO A 39 0.67 3.59 0.47
CA PRO A 39 0.04 4.90 0.52
C PRO A 39 0.68 5.78 1.60
N SER A 40 0.97 7.03 1.22
CA SER A 40 1.65 7.98 2.09
C SER A 40 1.20 9.41 1.83
N LEU A 41 1.31 10.25 2.85
CA LEU A 41 1.06 11.68 2.73
C LEU A 41 1.95 12.48 3.67
N LYS A 42 2.12 13.76 3.34
CA LYS A 42 2.70 14.76 4.23
C LYS A 42 1.59 15.65 4.76
N HIS A 43 1.64 15.98 6.06
CA HIS A 43 0.75 16.97 6.67
C HIS A 43 1.42 17.51 7.93
N LYS A 44 1.33 18.83 8.17
CA LYS A 44 1.87 19.50 9.38
C LYS A 44 3.30 19.05 9.74
N SER A 45 4.21 19.07 8.75
CA SER A 45 5.63 18.71 8.93
C SER A 45 5.89 17.26 9.38
N LYS A 46 4.95 16.35 9.11
CA LYS A 46 5.11 14.92 9.36
C LYS A 46 4.77 14.12 8.11
N TYR A 47 5.35 12.93 8.02
CA TYR A 47 4.97 11.93 7.03
C TYR A 47 4.14 10.84 7.69
N TYR A 48 3.09 10.43 7.01
CA TYR A 48 2.18 9.39 7.44
C TYR A 48 2.22 8.32 6.36
N CYS A 49 2.73 7.14 6.71
CA CYS A 49 3.17 6.16 5.73
C CYS A 49 2.71 4.77 6.12
N TYR A 50 2.05 4.08 5.19
CA TYR A 50 1.89 2.64 5.27
C TYR A 50 3.12 1.93 4.70
N PHE A 51 3.48 0.78 5.26
CA PHE A 51 4.51 -0.11 4.73
C PHE A 51 3.96 -1.52 4.57
N GLU A 52 4.19 -2.10 3.39
CA GLU A 52 3.84 -3.47 3.01
C GLU A 52 4.97 -4.44 3.37
N LYS A 53 4.64 -5.51 4.09
CA LYS A 53 5.55 -6.64 4.38
C LYS A 53 4.98 -7.94 3.83
N ASP A 54 5.86 -8.93 3.71
CA ASP A 54 5.45 -10.29 3.34
C ASP A 54 4.42 -10.84 4.34
N ASN A 55 3.46 -11.63 3.84
CA ASN A 55 2.55 -12.38 4.69
C ASN A 55 2.70 -13.87 4.39
N PRO A 56 3.44 -14.61 5.22
CA PRO A 56 3.61 -16.02 5.00
C PRO A 56 2.34 -16.84 5.35
N LEU A 57 1.39 -16.29 6.10
CA LEU A 57 0.21 -17.03 6.56
C LEU A 57 -1.06 -16.72 5.78
N GLY A 58 -1.07 -15.66 4.96
CA GLY A 58 -2.27 -15.18 4.27
C GLY A 58 -2.04 -14.83 2.80
N LYS A 59 -3.15 -14.61 2.09
CA LYS A 59 -3.15 -14.15 0.69
C LYS A 59 -2.75 -12.67 0.55
N TYR A 60 -2.89 -11.87 1.61
CA TYR A 60 -2.70 -10.41 1.59
C TYR A 60 -1.46 -10.01 2.37
N THR A 61 -0.77 -8.93 1.97
CA THR A 61 0.40 -8.40 2.67
C THR A 61 0.09 -7.96 4.11
N ILE A 62 1.11 -7.94 4.97
CA ILE A 62 1.03 -7.32 6.29
C ILE A 62 1.33 -5.83 6.15
N VAL A 63 0.68 -5.04 6.99
CA VAL A 63 0.66 -3.59 6.85
C VAL A 63 0.97 -2.99 8.19
N ASP A 64 1.95 -2.09 8.21
CA ASP A 64 2.24 -1.26 9.36
C ASP A 64 1.99 0.21 8.99
N PHE A 65 1.61 1.03 9.97
CA PHE A 65 1.49 2.48 9.78
C PHE A 65 2.45 3.22 10.69
N TYR A 66 3.21 4.14 10.10
CA TYR A 66 4.22 4.94 10.77
C TYR A 66 3.94 6.44 10.62
N ILE A 67 4.25 7.18 11.68
CA ILE A 67 4.37 8.64 11.66
C ILE A 67 5.86 8.96 11.73
N LEU A 68 6.38 9.66 10.72
CA LEU A 68 7.78 10.08 10.63
C LEU A 68 7.89 11.60 10.78
N ASP A 69 8.99 12.08 11.35
CA ASP A 69 9.33 13.50 11.33
C ASP A 69 9.95 13.94 9.98
N GLU A 70 10.24 15.24 9.84
CA GLU A 70 10.81 15.80 8.60
C GLU A 70 12.18 15.22 8.20
N SER A 71 12.87 14.56 9.13
CA SER A 71 14.16 13.89 8.92
C SER A 71 14.02 12.40 8.58
N GLY A 72 12.80 11.85 8.62
CA GLY A 72 12.51 10.44 8.36
C GLY A 72 12.57 9.55 9.60
N LYS A 73 12.77 10.11 10.80
CA LYS A 73 12.80 9.33 12.04
C LYS A 73 11.38 8.94 12.46
N VAL A 74 11.21 7.68 12.83
CA VAL A 74 9.93 7.16 13.35
C VAL A 74 9.59 7.84 14.68
N GLN A 75 8.48 8.58 14.71
CA GLN A 75 7.91 9.18 15.91
C GLN A 75 6.87 8.28 16.58
N ALA A 76 6.12 7.52 15.77
CA ALA A 76 5.12 6.58 16.28
C ALA A 76 4.87 5.45 15.28
N THR A 77 4.53 4.28 15.82
CA THR A 77 3.93 3.16 15.08
C THR A 77 2.54 2.95 15.62
N ILE A 78 1.53 2.95 14.74
CA ILE A 78 0.13 2.80 15.11
C ILE A 78 -0.41 1.57 14.37
N PRO A 79 -1.08 0.63 15.06
CA PRO A 79 -1.74 -0.47 14.37
C PRO A 79 -2.68 0.07 13.29
N PRO A 80 -2.63 -0.42 12.04
CA PRO A 80 -3.54 0.04 11.01
C PRO A 80 -4.99 -0.32 11.38
N PRO A 81 -5.99 0.42 10.88
CA PRO A 81 -7.39 0.03 11.06
C PRO A 81 -7.67 -1.30 10.35
N PRO A 82 -8.75 -2.02 10.67
CA PRO A 82 -9.05 -3.32 10.08
C PRO A 82 -9.58 -3.18 8.64
N ILE A 83 -8.70 -2.81 7.70
CA ILE A 83 -9.00 -2.63 6.29
C ILE A 83 -8.13 -3.59 5.46
N LYS A 84 -8.68 -4.14 4.38
CA LYS A 84 -7.89 -4.93 3.42
C LYS A 84 -6.77 -4.05 2.85
N PHE A 85 -5.55 -4.58 2.76
CA PHE A 85 -4.38 -3.76 2.40
C PHE A 85 -4.56 -2.97 1.10
N SER A 86 -5.14 -3.64 0.13
CA SER A 86 -5.39 -3.09 -1.18
C SER A 86 -6.32 -1.85 -1.13
N ASP A 87 -7.06 -1.64 -0.04
CA ASP A 87 -7.97 -0.51 0.16
C ASP A 87 -7.40 0.64 0.99
N TYR A 88 -6.14 0.58 1.46
CA TYR A 88 -5.56 1.75 2.15
C TYR A 88 -5.38 2.91 1.18
N ASN A 89 -5.92 4.06 1.54
CA ASN A 89 -5.62 5.36 0.98
C ASN A 89 -5.55 6.36 2.15
N LEU A 90 -4.77 7.42 2.03
CA LEU A 90 -4.75 8.47 3.06
C LEU A 90 -5.40 9.74 2.50
N THR A 91 -6.08 10.52 3.31
CA THR A 91 -6.58 11.84 2.90
C THR A 91 -6.52 12.80 4.09
N VAL A 92 -6.55 14.10 3.83
CA VAL A 92 -6.65 15.12 4.88
C VAL A 92 -7.97 15.87 4.73
N ARG A 93 -8.81 15.85 5.76
CA ARG A 93 -10.06 16.60 5.81
C ARG A 93 -10.13 17.32 7.15
N ASN A 94 -10.42 18.62 7.13
CA ASN A 94 -10.50 19.45 8.33
C ASN A 94 -9.29 19.21 9.27
N ASP A 95 -8.08 19.29 8.71
CA ASP A 95 -6.83 19.12 9.47
C ASP A 95 -6.66 17.75 10.17
N THR A 96 -7.45 16.77 9.75
CA THR A 96 -7.47 15.41 10.29
C THR A 96 -7.18 14.41 9.18
N ILE A 97 -6.41 13.38 9.50
CA ILE A 97 -6.02 12.33 8.54
C ILE A 97 -7.05 11.21 8.57
N PHE A 98 -7.48 10.80 7.37
CA PHE A 98 -8.42 9.71 7.19
C PHE A 98 -7.80 8.61 6.34
N THR A 99 -8.26 7.38 6.57
CA THR A 99 -8.15 6.27 5.64
C THR A 99 -9.53 5.68 5.42
N THR A 100 -9.84 5.28 4.19
CA THR A 100 -11.18 4.80 3.84
C THR A 100 -11.08 3.45 3.18
N ASN A 101 -11.84 2.48 3.67
CA ASN A 101 -12.01 1.21 2.99
C ASN A 101 -12.83 1.47 1.72
N TYR A 102 -12.23 1.23 0.55
CA TYR A 102 -12.87 1.48 -0.74
C TYR A 102 -14.17 0.68 -0.92
N LYS A 103 -14.23 -0.58 -0.45
CA LYS A 103 -15.41 -1.44 -0.65
C LYS A 103 -16.54 -1.15 0.32
N SER A 104 -16.22 -1.02 1.61
CA SER A 104 -17.25 -0.78 2.63
C SER A 104 -17.56 0.70 2.82
N TYR A 105 -16.81 1.59 2.16
CA TYR A 105 -16.80 3.05 2.36
C TYR A 105 -16.64 3.47 3.82
N THR A 106 -16.24 2.54 4.70
CA THR A 106 -16.00 2.83 6.10
C THR A 106 -14.72 3.66 6.19
N SER A 107 -14.83 4.87 6.72
CA SER A 107 -13.68 5.73 6.97
C SER A 107 -13.21 5.57 8.41
N PHE A 108 -11.93 5.86 8.62
CA PHE A 108 -11.31 5.94 9.92
C PHE A 108 -10.49 7.20 9.99
N TYR A 109 -10.66 8.00 11.03
CA TYR A 109 -9.78 9.12 11.27
C TYR A 109 -8.70 8.76 12.29
N LEU A 110 -7.54 9.39 12.15
CA LEU A 110 -6.41 9.20 13.04
C LEU A 110 -6.52 10.13 14.26
N ASP A 111 -6.73 9.55 15.45
CA ASP A 111 -6.52 10.29 16.71
C ASP A 111 -5.04 10.18 17.09
N GLU A 112 -4.26 11.17 16.66
CA GLU A 112 -2.81 11.23 16.92
C GLU A 112 -2.45 11.26 18.41
N LYS A 113 -3.34 11.74 19.29
CA LYS A 113 -3.09 11.78 20.74
C LYS A 113 -3.29 10.41 21.35
N LYS A 114 -4.37 9.72 20.98
CA LYS A 114 -4.66 8.35 21.45
C LYS A 114 -3.91 7.27 20.68
N LYS A 115 -3.17 7.63 19.62
CA LYS A 115 -2.38 6.72 18.77
C LYS A 115 -3.24 5.58 18.23
N LYS A 116 -4.44 5.91 17.73
CA LYS A 116 -5.37 4.92 17.18
C LYS A 116 -6.23 5.49 16.08
N TRP A 117 -6.70 4.59 15.22
CA TRP A 117 -7.73 4.88 14.24
C TRP A 117 -9.11 4.77 14.88
N ILE A 118 -9.99 5.71 14.59
CA ILE A 118 -11.36 5.73 15.09
C ILE A 118 -12.30 5.66 13.90
N ARG A 119 -13.19 4.66 13.93
CA ARG A 119 -14.20 4.44 12.88
C ARG A 119 -15.13 5.64 12.77
N ASP A 120 -15.36 6.10 11.55
CA ASP A 120 -16.27 7.16 11.18
C ASP A 120 -17.28 6.65 10.15
N LEU A 121 -18.54 6.60 10.56
CA LEU A 121 -19.67 6.16 9.72
C LEU A 121 -20.25 7.31 8.88
N SER A 122 -19.80 8.54 9.08
CA SER A 122 -20.51 9.75 8.62
C SER A 122 -19.86 10.45 7.43
N THR A 123 -18.83 9.88 6.82
CA THR A 123 -18.07 10.61 5.81
C THR A 123 -18.75 10.62 4.44
N LEU A 124 -19.36 11.75 4.09
CA LEU A 124 -19.61 12.13 2.71
C LEU A 124 -18.26 12.35 1.99
N ASN A 125 -18.10 11.80 0.79
CA ASN A 125 -16.90 11.94 -0.04
C ASN A 125 -16.81 13.33 -0.69
N ILE A 126 -16.62 14.36 0.13
CA ILE A 126 -16.35 15.72 -0.35
C ILE A 126 -14.96 15.75 -0.98
N ILE A 127 -14.89 16.18 -2.25
CA ILE A 127 -13.63 16.32 -3.00
C ILE A 127 -13.23 17.79 -3.21
N PHE A 128 -14.18 18.71 -3.10
CA PHE A 128 -13.92 20.16 -3.18
C PHE A 128 -15.01 20.95 -2.46
N LYS A 129 -14.66 22.11 -1.90
CA LYS A 129 -15.62 23.01 -1.26
C LYS A 129 -15.18 24.45 -1.42
N ASP A 130 -16.10 25.30 -1.84
CA ASP A 130 -15.94 26.75 -1.78
C ASP A 130 -17.19 27.42 -1.17
N GLN A 131 -17.30 28.74 -1.31
CA GLN A 131 -18.43 29.51 -0.78
C GLN A 131 -19.77 29.14 -1.45
N ASN A 132 -19.78 28.79 -2.73
CA ASN A 132 -20.99 28.59 -3.53
C ASN A 132 -21.39 27.12 -3.61
N TYR A 133 -20.43 26.21 -3.72
CA TYR A 133 -20.67 24.79 -3.96
C TYR A 133 -19.83 23.89 -3.06
N THR A 134 -20.40 22.74 -2.72
CA THR A 134 -19.68 21.58 -2.19
C THR A 134 -19.74 20.48 -3.24
N VAL A 135 -18.59 19.93 -3.61
CA VAL A 135 -18.46 18.91 -4.64
C VAL A 135 -18.16 17.57 -4.01
N PHE A 136 -18.86 16.55 -4.47
CA PHE A 136 -18.80 15.20 -3.95
C PHE A 136 -18.47 14.21 -5.05
N ASN A 137 -17.97 13.04 -4.67
CA ASN A 137 -17.76 11.91 -5.55
C ASN A 137 -18.16 10.61 -4.85
N ARG A 138 -19.16 9.88 -5.36
CA ARG A 138 -19.55 8.56 -4.82
C ARG A 138 -19.61 7.56 -5.95
N SER A 139 -18.93 6.43 -5.76
CA SER A 139 -19.23 5.21 -6.49
C SER A 139 -20.38 4.56 -5.75
N LEU A 140 -21.53 4.43 -6.42
CA LEU A 140 -22.69 3.76 -5.85
C LEU A 140 -22.59 2.25 -5.97
N ASP A 141 -21.90 1.79 -7.01
CA ASP A 141 -21.59 0.40 -7.31
C ASP A 141 -20.26 0.35 -8.07
N ASP A 142 -19.70 -0.85 -8.26
CA ASP A 142 -18.37 -1.17 -8.81
C ASP A 142 -18.06 -0.62 -10.23
N CYS A 143 -18.96 0.15 -10.87
CA CYS A 143 -18.80 0.52 -12.28
C CYS A 143 -19.07 1.98 -12.67
N CYS A 144 -19.62 2.84 -11.80
CA CYS A 144 -20.02 4.21 -12.19
C CYS A 144 -19.91 5.21 -11.02
N SER A 145 -18.72 5.80 -10.81
CA SER A 145 -18.55 6.94 -9.91
C SER A 145 -19.09 8.23 -10.57
N LYS A 146 -20.00 8.94 -9.90
CA LYS A 146 -20.46 10.25 -10.36
C LYS A 146 -19.90 11.36 -9.47
N THR A 147 -19.54 12.48 -10.10
CA THR A 147 -19.21 13.73 -9.41
C THR A 147 -20.41 14.66 -9.47
N TRP A 148 -20.73 15.33 -8.36
CA TRP A 148 -21.83 16.29 -8.35
C TRP A 148 -21.54 17.51 -7.49
N PHE A 149 -22.15 18.63 -7.86
CA PHE A 149 -22.08 19.91 -7.18
C PHE A 149 -23.37 20.11 -6.38
N LYS A 150 -23.25 20.42 -5.09
CA LYS A 150 -24.34 20.91 -4.26
C LYS A 150 -24.22 22.41 -4.10
N ASP A 151 -25.22 23.17 -4.54
CA ASP A 151 -25.33 24.60 -4.23
C ASP A 151 -25.52 24.77 -2.71
N ASN A 152 -24.61 25.51 -2.08
CA ASN A 152 -24.60 25.69 -0.63
C ASN A 152 -25.76 26.57 -0.13
N LYS A 153 -26.36 27.40 -0.99
CA LYS A 153 -27.48 28.28 -0.65
C LYS A 153 -28.82 27.57 -0.81
N THR A 154 -28.99 26.84 -1.91
CA THR A 154 -30.30 26.23 -2.26
C THR A 154 -30.39 24.75 -1.89
N GLY A 155 -29.26 24.08 -1.71
CA GLY A 155 -29.18 22.62 -1.53
C GLY A 155 -29.46 21.83 -2.80
N GLN A 156 -29.66 22.50 -3.94
CA GLN A 156 -29.85 21.88 -5.25
C GLN A 156 -28.57 21.18 -5.71
N GLN A 157 -28.72 20.02 -6.35
CA GLN A 157 -27.62 19.25 -6.89
C GLN A 157 -27.56 19.33 -8.43
N TYR A 158 -26.33 19.22 -8.93
CA TYR A 158 -25.97 19.27 -10.34
C TYR A 158 -24.93 18.20 -10.68
N GLU A 159 -25.22 17.32 -11.63
CA GLU A 159 -24.42 16.13 -11.94
C GLU A 159 -23.42 16.36 -13.08
N VAL A 160 -22.28 15.69 -12.99
CA VAL A 160 -21.33 15.51 -14.10
C VAL A 160 -20.84 14.07 -14.13
N PHE A 161 -20.85 13.48 -15.33
CA PHE A 161 -20.40 12.10 -15.54
C PHE A 161 -18.87 12.04 -15.58
N THR A 162 -18.25 12.12 -14.40
CA THR A 162 -16.81 11.97 -14.24
C THR A 162 -16.47 11.28 -12.93
N GLU A 163 -15.55 10.33 -13.00
CA GLU A 163 -15.04 9.60 -11.84
C GLU A 163 -13.78 10.27 -11.29
N ASN A 164 -13.66 10.36 -9.96
CA ASN A 164 -12.38 10.68 -9.28
C ASN A 164 -11.67 11.92 -9.84
N ALA A 165 -12.42 12.96 -10.19
CA ALA A 165 -11.88 14.17 -10.76
C ALA A 165 -11.18 15.04 -9.70
N ILE A 166 -10.05 15.63 -10.07
CA ILE A 166 -9.44 16.74 -9.35
C ILE A 166 -10.16 18.02 -9.76
N VAL A 167 -10.82 18.66 -8.80
CA VAL A 167 -11.64 19.85 -9.04
C VAL A 167 -10.81 21.08 -8.68
N ASN A 168 -10.54 21.94 -9.66
CA ASN A 168 -9.90 23.24 -9.48
C ASN A 168 -10.89 24.37 -9.79
N LYS A 169 -10.69 25.56 -9.19
CA LYS A 169 -11.46 26.76 -9.51
C LYS A 169 -10.53 27.90 -9.90
N LEU A 170 -10.79 28.50 -11.06
CA LEU A 170 -10.03 29.63 -11.58
C LEU A 170 -11.01 30.64 -12.21
N ASN A 171 -10.96 31.91 -11.79
CA ASN A 171 -11.82 32.98 -12.29
C ASN A 171 -13.32 32.63 -12.29
N ASN A 172 -13.80 32.02 -11.20
CA ASN A 172 -15.18 31.51 -11.04
C ASN A 172 -15.59 30.37 -11.98
N VAL A 173 -14.64 29.78 -12.70
CA VAL A 173 -14.84 28.59 -13.55
C VAL A 173 -14.29 27.36 -12.85
N TYR A 174 -15.00 26.25 -12.93
CA TYR A 174 -14.56 24.96 -12.39
C TYR A 174 -13.87 24.15 -13.47
N TYR A 175 -12.77 23.49 -13.11
CA TYR A 175 -12.01 22.60 -13.96
C TYR A 175 -11.94 21.23 -13.30
N LEU A 176 -12.36 20.20 -14.01
CA LEU A 176 -12.32 18.82 -13.54
C LEU A 176 -11.27 18.07 -14.35
N SER A 177 -10.19 17.65 -13.70
CA SER A 177 -9.14 16.85 -14.32
C SER A 177 -9.26 15.39 -13.92
N THR A 178 -9.34 14.51 -14.90
CA THR A 178 -9.24 13.06 -14.75
C THR A 178 -7.94 12.59 -15.43
N PRO A 179 -7.53 11.32 -15.26
CA PRO A 179 -6.36 10.78 -15.95
C PRO A 179 -6.38 10.99 -17.46
N THR A 180 -7.56 11.08 -18.08
CA THR A 180 -7.73 11.18 -19.53
C THR A 180 -8.35 12.46 -20.02
N MET A 181 -8.91 13.32 -19.16
CA MET A 181 -9.66 14.49 -19.60
C MET A 181 -9.42 15.72 -18.74
N ILE A 182 -9.58 16.89 -19.36
CA ILE A 182 -9.73 18.17 -18.67
C ILE A 182 -11.07 18.75 -19.12
N LEU A 183 -11.98 18.87 -18.16
CA LEU A 183 -13.32 19.42 -18.36
C LEU A 183 -13.39 20.82 -17.76
N LYS A 184 -14.17 21.70 -18.38
CA LYS A 184 -14.47 23.04 -17.91
C LYS A 184 -15.97 23.21 -17.72
N ILE A 185 -16.34 23.79 -16.58
CA ILE A 185 -17.72 24.05 -16.17
C ILE A 185 -17.82 25.53 -15.80
N GLN A 186 -18.42 26.31 -16.70
CA GLN A 186 -18.58 27.76 -16.52
C GLN A 186 -19.59 28.09 -15.41
N ASP A 187 -20.67 27.30 -15.30
CA ASP A 187 -21.73 27.47 -14.31
C ASP A 187 -22.33 26.09 -13.98
N PRO A 188 -22.14 25.56 -12.75
CA PRO A 188 -22.73 24.28 -12.35
C PRO A 188 -24.24 24.20 -12.54
N LYS A 189 -24.97 25.32 -12.55
CA LYS A 189 -26.43 25.33 -12.77
C LYS A 189 -26.86 24.93 -14.18
N LYS A 190 -25.92 24.92 -15.13
CA LYS A 190 -26.16 24.50 -16.52
C LYS A 190 -25.97 22.99 -16.72
N LEU A 191 -25.43 22.30 -15.72
CA LEU A 191 -25.33 20.84 -15.73
C LEU A 191 -26.71 20.20 -15.55
N GLU A 192 -26.76 18.88 -15.61
CA GLU A 192 -28.01 18.15 -15.35
C GLU A 192 -28.43 18.31 -13.88
N SER A 193 -29.70 18.65 -13.67
CA SER A 193 -30.23 18.99 -12.35
C SER A 193 -30.84 17.76 -11.72
N SER A 194 -30.37 17.46 -10.51
CA SER A 194 -30.59 16.14 -9.94
C SER A 194 -31.41 16.13 -8.65
N GLY A 195 -32.13 17.23 -8.41
CA GLY A 195 -33.01 17.44 -7.25
C GLY A 195 -32.29 18.02 -6.03
N LYS A 196 -33.00 18.05 -4.89
CA LYS A 196 -32.43 18.50 -3.61
C LYS A 196 -31.53 17.41 -3.01
N PHE A 197 -30.50 17.83 -2.28
CA PHE A 197 -29.54 16.90 -1.70
C PHE A 197 -30.18 15.85 -0.79
N ASN A 198 -29.99 14.57 -1.13
CA ASN A 198 -30.25 13.42 -0.28
C ASN A 198 -28.95 12.59 -0.14
N ALA A 199 -28.49 12.38 1.10
CA ALA A 199 -27.28 11.59 1.37
C ALA A 199 -27.47 10.09 1.06
N ASP A 200 -28.72 9.61 1.11
CA ASP A 200 -29.07 8.20 0.95
C ASP A 200 -29.51 7.85 -0.48
N HIS A 201 -29.92 8.86 -1.26
CA HIS A 201 -30.36 8.71 -2.65
C HIS A 201 -29.55 9.67 -3.54
N PRO A 202 -28.32 9.28 -3.89
CA PRO A 202 -27.59 10.00 -4.90
C PRO A 202 -28.31 9.88 -6.24
N PRO A 203 -28.19 10.91 -7.07
CA PRO A 203 -29.11 11.04 -8.17
C PRO A 203 -28.72 10.22 -9.41
N THR A 204 -29.75 9.88 -10.18
CA THR A 204 -29.74 8.82 -11.19
C THR A 204 -29.91 9.35 -12.62
N SER A 205 -29.68 10.64 -12.88
CA SER A 205 -29.98 11.17 -14.22
C SER A 205 -29.02 10.59 -15.27
N ASP A 206 -29.58 9.89 -16.27
CA ASP A 206 -28.88 9.37 -17.46
C ASP A 206 -28.98 10.34 -18.66
N ASP A 207 -29.62 11.48 -18.46
CA ASP A 207 -29.94 12.43 -19.52
C ASP A 207 -28.75 13.36 -19.80
N ASN A 208 -28.00 13.02 -20.85
CA ASN A 208 -26.93 13.80 -21.47
C ASN A 208 -25.70 14.10 -20.58
N PRO A 209 -24.69 13.21 -20.55
CA PRO A 209 -23.49 13.34 -19.71
C PRO A 209 -22.59 14.54 -20.06
N GLN A 210 -22.83 15.23 -21.18
CA GLN A 210 -22.04 16.37 -21.65
C GLN A 210 -22.70 17.73 -21.41
N LYS A 211 -23.91 17.76 -20.85
CA LYS A 211 -24.67 18.99 -20.66
C LYS A 211 -23.92 19.97 -19.75
N GLY A 212 -23.72 21.20 -20.22
CA GLY A 212 -23.08 22.28 -19.45
C GLY A 212 -21.56 22.14 -19.29
N ILE A 213 -20.93 21.20 -20.00
CA ILE A 213 -19.50 20.88 -19.91
C ILE A 213 -18.81 21.23 -21.24
N GLU A 214 -17.61 21.82 -21.14
CA GLU A 214 -16.69 22.02 -22.26
C GLU A 214 -15.48 21.08 -22.06
N ILE A 215 -15.21 20.20 -23.02
CA ILE A 215 -14.04 19.30 -22.98
C ILE A 215 -12.85 20.06 -23.58
N LEU A 216 -11.86 20.40 -22.75
CA LEU A 216 -10.67 21.13 -23.18
C LEU A 216 -9.53 20.22 -23.63
N TYR A 217 -9.47 19.02 -23.06
CA TYR A 217 -8.49 18.01 -23.42
C TYR A 217 -9.11 16.63 -23.25
N GLN A 218 -8.81 15.75 -24.20
CA GLN A 218 -9.11 14.33 -24.12
C GLN A 218 -7.95 13.54 -24.67
N ASN A 219 -7.45 12.62 -23.85
CA ASN A 219 -6.39 11.71 -24.24
C ASN A 219 -6.86 10.81 -25.40
N LYS A 220 -6.06 10.72 -26.46
CA LYS A 220 -6.34 9.94 -27.67
C LYS A 220 -6.02 8.46 -27.52
N PHE A 221 -5.27 8.05 -26.50
CA PHE A 221 -5.03 6.64 -26.22
C PHE A 221 -6.34 5.97 -25.75
N SER A 222 -6.58 4.73 -26.22
CA SER A 222 -7.76 3.98 -25.75
C SER A 222 -7.70 3.78 -24.24
N GLN A 223 -8.87 3.58 -23.60
CA GLN A 223 -8.93 3.32 -22.15
C GLN A 223 -7.99 2.18 -21.71
N MET A 224 -7.69 1.24 -22.61
CA MET A 224 -6.79 0.11 -22.35
C MET A 224 -5.30 0.52 -22.18
N PHE A 225 -4.90 1.69 -22.70
CA PHE A 225 -3.52 2.18 -22.68
C PHE A 225 -3.34 3.47 -21.85
N MET A 226 -4.28 3.82 -20.97
CA MET A 226 -4.21 5.02 -20.11
C MET A 226 -2.97 5.07 -19.19
N PHE A 227 -2.26 3.96 -19.01
CA PHE A 227 -1.00 3.92 -18.25
C PHE A 227 0.21 4.42 -19.04
N GLN A 228 0.11 4.48 -20.37
CA GLN A 228 1.18 5.00 -21.23
C GLN A 228 1.21 6.52 -21.20
N SER A 229 0.05 7.16 -21.01
CA SER A 229 -0.05 8.59 -20.75
C SER A 229 -1.27 8.97 -19.89
N SER A 230 -1.07 9.74 -18.83
CA SER A 230 -2.16 10.18 -17.94
C SER A 230 -1.86 11.44 -17.13
N LEU A 231 -2.91 12.19 -16.80
CA LEU A 231 -2.86 13.34 -15.90
C LEU A 231 -2.95 12.87 -14.46
N ALA A 232 -1.82 12.92 -13.75
CA ALA A 232 -1.65 12.53 -12.36
C ALA A 232 -2.44 13.37 -11.37
N THR A 233 -2.42 14.68 -11.55
CA THR A 233 -3.21 15.64 -10.76
C THR A 233 -3.21 16.99 -11.47
N SER A 234 -4.00 17.94 -10.98
CA SER A 234 -3.98 19.32 -11.42
C SER A 234 -4.03 20.29 -10.26
N PHE A 235 -3.43 21.47 -10.43
CA PHE A 235 -3.32 22.48 -9.39
C PHE A 235 -3.25 23.88 -9.99
N VAL A 236 -3.79 24.86 -9.27
CA VAL A 236 -3.79 26.26 -9.71
C VAL A 236 -2.61 26.98 -9.08
N VAL A 237 -1.82 27.66 -9.91
CA VAL A 237 -0.81 28.60 -9.44
C VAL A 237 -1.07 29.95 -10.08
N LYS A 238 -1.34 30.96 -9.25
CA LYS A 238 -1.79 32.29 -9.68
C LYS A 238 -3.04 32.21 -10.56
N GLN A 239 -2.90 32.39 -11.88
CA GLN A 239 -4.00 32.36 -12.85
C GLN A 239 -3.86 31.23 -13.88
N ASN A 240 -2.98 30.25 -13.63
CA ASN A 240 -2.73 29.15 -14.56
C ASN A 240 -3.09 27.81 -13.91
N LEU A 241 -3.71 26.92 -14.69
CA LEU A 241 -3.99 25.54 -14.31
C LEU A 241 -2.84 24.67 -14.82
N TYR A 242 -2.11 24.06 -13.88
CA TYR A 242 -1.02 23.14 -14.14
C TYR A 242 -1.49 21.71 -13.93
N HIS A 243 -0.83 20.78 -14.62
CA HIS A 243 -1.07 19.36 -14.49
C HIS A 243 0.23 18.61 -14.31
N LEU A 244 0.26 17.61 -13.45
CA LEU A 244 1.28 16.57 -13.53
C LEU A 244 0.83 15.57 -14.59
N TYR A 245 1.63 15.41 -15.63
CA TYR A 245 1.35 14.51 -16.75
C TYR A 245 2.46 13.48 -16.86
N SER A 246 2.09 12.21 -16.88
CA SER A 246 3.03 11.10 -17.05
C SER A 246 2.91 10.55 -18.45
N GLU A 247 4.02 10.33 -19.15
CA GLU A 247 4.10 9.72 -20.47
C GLU A 247 5.41 8.94 -20.63
N GLY A 248 5.32 7.68 -21.07
CA GLY A 248 6.50 6.86 -21.39
C GLY A 248 7.47 6.67 -20.21
N GLY A 249 6.97 6.64 -18.97
CA GLY A 249 7.79 6.54 -17.75
C GLY A 249 8.40 7.86 -17.29
N SER A 250 8.19 8.96 -18.01
CA SER A 250 8.57 10.32 -17.58
C SER A 250 7.37 11.05 -16.99
N THR A 251 7.56 11.85 -15.94
CA THR A 251 6.53 12.75 -15.42
C THR A 251 6.95 14.20 -15.60
N LYS A 252 6.01 15.04 -16.04
CA LYS A 252 6.20 16.43 -16.41
C LYS A 252 5.14 17.29 -15.74
N ILE A 253 5.44 18.56 -15.55
CA ILE A 253 4.46 19.60 -15.25
C ILE A 253 4.10 20.28 -16.56
N VAL A 254 2.82 20.28 -16.91
CA VAL A 254 2.31 20.81 -18.17
C VAL A 254 1.20 21.83 -17.92
N VAL A 255 0.93 22.66 -18.92
CA VAL A 255 -0.25 23.55 -18.99
C VAL A 255 -0.99 23.31 -20.30
N LEU A 256 -2.31 23.48 -20.28
CA LEU A 256 -3.11 23.39 -21.50
C LEU A 256 -3.15 24.76 -22.20
N LYS A 257 -2.72 24.83 -23.46
CA LYS A 257 -2.81 26.01 -24.32
C LYS A 257 -3.18 25.57 -25.73
N ASP A 258 -4.21 26.21 -26.32
CA ASP A 258 -4.69 25.92 -27.68
C ASP A 258 -4.86 24.41 -27.93
N ASP A 259 -5.59 23.74 -27.04
CA ASP A 259 -5.85 22.29 -27.02
C ASP A 259 -4.62 21.37 -26.91
N ASN A 260 -3.44 21.93 -26.63
CA ASN A 260 -2.19 21.20 -26.51
C ASN A 260 -1.60 21.28 -25.09
N LEU A 261 -1.10 20.15 -24.60
CA LEU A 261 -0.34 20.11 -23.35
C LEU A 261 1.08 20.61 -23.61
N ILE A 262 1.40 21.79 -23.10
CA ILE A 262 2.71 22.42 -23.21
C ILE A 262 3.54 22.09 -21.98
N ASN A 263 4.72 21.49 -22.21
CA ASN A 263 5.66 21.19 -21.15
C ASN A 263 6.23 22.45 -20.49
N ILE A 264 6.14 22.53 -19.17
CA ILE A 264 6.72 23.61 -18.36
C ILE A 264 7.95 23.11 -17.61
N PHE A 265 7.95 21.86 -17.15
CA PHE A 265 9.04 21.32 -16.36
C PHE A 265 9.09 19.79 -16.44
N ASP A 266 10.25 19.22 -16.77
CA ASP A 266 10.49 17.78 -16.72
C ASP A 266 11.00 17.37 -15.33
N LEU A 267 10.35 16.39 -14.69
CA LEU A 267 10.91 15.77 -13.49
C LEU A 267 12.08 14.88 -13.90
N LYS A 268 13.25 15.11 -13.27
CA LYS A 268 14.52 14.45 -13.65
C LYS A 268 14.64 12.99 -13.18
N ASP A 269 13.88 12.62 -12.15
CA ASP A 269 13.90 11.29 -11.56
C ASP A 269 12.78 10.43 -12.16
N ASP A 270 12.96 9.10 -12.12
CA ASP A 270 11.95 8.09 -12.47
C ASP A 270 10.79 8.12 -11.45
N ILE A 271 10.01 9.19 -11.50
CA ILE A 271 8.89 9.47 -10.61
C ILE A 271 7.64 9.01 -11.32
N ARG A 272 6.95 8.05 -10.72
CA ARG A 272 5.71 7.49 -11.24
C ARG A 272 4.63 7.69 -10.18
N PRO A 273 3.88 8.81 -10.25
CA PRO A 273 2.76 9.06 -9.35
C PRO A 273 1.63 8.02 -9.54
N TYR A 274 1.62 7.39 -10.71
CA TYR A 274 0.82 6.19 -10.98
C TYR A 274 1.69 4.95 -10.94
N HIS A 275 1.29 4.00 -10.11
CA HIS A 275 1.74 2.62 -10.27
C HIS A 275 0.64 1.87 -11.04
N PRO A 276 0.82 1.57 -12.34
CA PRO A 276 -0.07 0.63 -13.00
C PRO A 276 -0.01 -0.69 -12.22
N LEU A 277 -1.17 -1.18 -11.77
CA LEU A 277 -1.29 -2.51 -11.16
C LEU A 277 -0.89 -3.63 -12.14
N TYR A 278 -0.79 -3.30 -13.44
CA TYR A 278 -0.42 -4.23 -14.51
C TYR A 278 1.05 -4.67 -14.50
N GLU A 279 1.99 -3.89 -13.97
CA GLU A 279 3.39 -4.37 -13.86
C GLU A 279 3.51 -5.58 -12.91
N LYS A 280 2.56 -5.78 -11.99
CA LYS A 280 2.54 -6.95 -11.09
C LYS A 280 2.03 -8.24 -11.75
N ASN A 281 1.34 -8.18 -12.90
CA ASN A 281 0.67 -9.35 -13.51
C ASN A 281 0.78 -9.35 -15.05
N TYR A 282 1.82 -10.00 -15.57
CA TYR A 282 2.02 -10.21 -17.01
C TYR A 282 1.11 -11.28 -17.66
N TYR A 283 0.05 -11.72 -16.97
CA TYR A 283 -0.94 -12.65 -17.53
C TYR A 283 -2.34 -12.05 -17.40
N SER A 284 -2.64 -11.12 -18.32
CA SER A 284 -3.91 -10.99 -19.04
C SER A 284 -4.15 -9.52 -19.40
N PRO A 285 -4.10 -9.14 -20.69
CA PRO A 285 -4.66 -7.86 -21.14
C PRO A 285 -6.19 -7.76 -20.92
N TYR A 286 -6.82 -8.82 -20.40
CA TYR A 286 -8.24 -8.93 -20.06
C TYR A 286 -8.54 -9.04 -18.56
N MET A 287 -7.55 -8.91 -17.68
CA MET A 287 -7.83 -8.88 -16.24
C MET A 287 -7.02 -7.76 -15.59
N GLY A 288 -7.66 -6.59 -15.49
CA GLY A 288 -7.56 -5.85 -14.22
C GLY A 288 -7.89 -6.87 -13.13
N TYR A 289 -7.18 -6.84 -12.00
CA TYR A 289 -7.41 -7.75 -10.88
C TYR A 289 -8.92 -7.91 -10.66
N GLN A 290 -9.53 -8.97 -11.20
CA GLN A 290 -10.76 -9.48 -10.64
C GLN A 290 -10.27 -10.00 -9.30
N ASP A 291 -10.64 -9.32 -8.22
CA ASP A 291 -10.82 -10.08 -7.00
C ASP A 291 -11.85 -11.18 -7.26
N GLU A 292 -12.06 -12.08 -6.30
CA GLU A 292 -13.00 -13.21 -6.43
C GLU A 292 -14.47 -12.78 -6.77
N PHE A 293 -14.73 -11.48 -6.99
CA PHE A 293 -16.01 -10.83 -7.29
C PHE A 293 -16.03 -9.94 -8.55
N GLY A 294 -14.95 -9.85 -9.34
CA GLY A 294 -14.99 -9.18 -10.64
C GLY A 294 -14.84 -7.65 -10.66
N SER A 295 -14.43 -7.02 -9.56
CA SER A 295 -14.32 -5.54 -9.46
C SER A 295 -13.04 -5.00 -10.11
N TYR A 296 -13.19 -4.08 -11.07
CA TYR A 296 -12.07 -3.36 -11.69
C TYR A 296 -11.51 -2.31 -10.73
N ARG A 297 -10.37 -2.60 -10.11
CA ARG A 297 -9.63 -1.59 -9.33
C ARG A 297 -9.13 -0.47 -10.21
N SER A 298 -9.76 0.69 -10.07
CA SER A 298 -9.24 1.95 -10.58
C SER A 298 -8.02 2.39 -9.75
N PRO A 299 -6.80 2.46 -10.32
CA PRO A 299 -5.62 2.98 -9.62
C PRO A 299 -5.73 4.47 -9.25
N TYR A 300 -6.83 5.13 -9.67
CA TYR A 300 -7.10 6.56 -9.48
C TYR A 300 -7.67 6.89 -8.09
N ALA A 301 -8.03 5.88 -7.28
CA ALA A 301 -8.58 6.06 -5.93
C ALA A 301 -7.54 6.44 -4.85
N LYS A 302 -6.25 6.59 -5.20
CA LYS A 302 -5.13 6.81 -4.24
C LYS A 302 -4.72 8.27 -4.03
N MET A 303 -5.58 9.22 -4.40
CA MET A 303 -5.24 10.65 -4.29
C MET A 303 -5.69 11.21 -2.94
N ASN A 304 -4.81 11.98 -2.31
CA ASN A 304 -5.03 12.60 -1.01
C ASN A 304 -5.70 13.96 -1.22
N TYR A 305 -7.04 14.01 -1.30
CA TYR A 305 -7.77 15.27 -1.51
C TYR A 305 -7.76 16.15 -0.27
N VAL A 306 -7.50 17.45 -0.44
CA VAL A 306 -7.77 18.49 0.56
C VAL A 306 -8.76 19.48 -0.05
N PRO A 307 -9.95 19.68 0.54
CA PRO A 307 -10.89 20.67 0.03
C PRO A 307 -10.29 22.08 0.02
N GLY A 308 -10.21 22.74 -1.14
CA GLY A 308 -9.77 24.14 -1.26
C GLY A 308 -8.43 24.39 -1.96
N ASN A 309 -7.80 23.35 -2.54
CA ASN A 309 -6.76 23.39 -3.59
C ASN A 309 -5.46 24.19 -3.39
N GLU A 310 -5.20 24.79 -2.23
CA GLU A 310 -3.88 25.39 -1.97
C GLU A 310 -2.82 24.36 -1.57
N TYR A 311 -3.24 23.18 -1.10
CA TYR A 311 -2.35 22.12 -0.63
C TYR A 311 -2.83 20.77 -1.11
N GLN A 312 -1.95 19.97 -1.72
CA GLN A 312 -2.22 18.57 -2.04
C GLN A 312 -0.95 17.73 -2.00
N THR A 313 -1.13 16.43 -1.77
CA THR A 313 -0.02 15.47 -1.81
C THR A 313 -0.37 14.28 -2.68
N LEU A 314 0.63 13.73 -3.36
CA LEU A 314 0.48 12.59 -4.23
C LEU A 314 1.65 11.61 -3.98
N PRO A 315 1.40 10.36 -3.58
CA PRO A 315 2.48 9.38 -3.51
C PRO A 315 3.03 9.08 -4.91
N PHE A 316 4.32 8.73 -4.98
CA PHE A 316 4.95 8.24 -6.20
C PHE A 316 5.87 7.05 -5.92
N SER A 317 6.09 6.25 -6.96
CA SER A 317 7.03 5.13 -6.98
C SER A 317 8.17 5.40 -7.97
N THR A 318 9.24 4.61 -7.89
CA THR A 318 10.32 4.59 -8.88
C THR A 318 10.62 3.14 -9.27
N SER A 319 11.44 2.91 -10.30
CA SER A 319 11.93 1.58 -10.66
C SER A 319 12.79 0.92 -9.57
N ASP A 320 13.39 1.71 -8.68
CA ASP A 320 14.03 1.18 -7.47
C ASP A 320 12.96 1.01 -6.38
N PRO A 321 12.62 -0.21 -5.94
CA PRO A 321 11.60 -0.44 -4.92
C PRO A 321 11.96 0.16 -3.55
N ASN A 322 13.24 0.50 -3.33
CA ASN A 322 13.68 1.20 -2.13
C ASN A 322 13.53 2.72 -2.23
N ARG A 323 13.18 3.26 -3.41
CA ARG A 323 12.97 4.69 -3.64
C ARG A 323 11.54 4.92 -4.07
N SER A 324 10.83 5.66 -3.24
CA SER A 324 9.43 6.06 -3.42
C SER A 324 9.22 7.33 -2.63
N GLY A 325 8.09 8.02 -2.77
CA GLY A 325 7.98 9.31 -2.12
C GLY A 325 6.64 9.99 -2.25
N ILE A 326 6.67 11.29 -1.95
CA ILE A 326 5.51 12.17 -1.94
C ILE A 326 5.84 13.40 -2.78
N ILE A 327 4.94 13.74 -3.70
CA ILE A 327 4.91 15.05 -4.34
C ILE A 327 4.01 15.92 -3.49
N GLU A 328 4.57 16.95 -2.87
CA GLU A 328 3.83 17.97 -2.14
C GLU A 328 3.68 19.21 -3.02
N ILE A 329 2.43 19.65 -3.20
CA ILE A 329 2.09 20.86 -3.92
C ILE A 329 1.47 21.81 -2.91
N ASP A 330 2.18 22.91 -2.64
CA ASP A 330 1.77 23.97 -1.72
C ASP A 330 1.88 25.31 -2.45
N LYS A 331 0.74 25.83 -2.89
CA LYS A 331 0.64 27.06 -3.70
C LYS A 331 1.51 26.97 -4.95
N ASN A 332 2.57 27.77 -5.04
CA ASN A 332 3.50 27.79 -6.18
C ASN A 332 4.74 26.90 -5.99
N LYS A 333 4.79 26.09 -4.93
CA LYS A 333 5.91 25.20 -4.64
C LYS A 333 5.50 23.75 -4.90
N VAL A 334 6.33 23.05 -5.67
CA VAL A 334 6.23 21.60 -5.89
C VAL A 334 7.48 20.97 -5.29
N ASN A 335 7.31 20.28 -4.17
CA ASN A 335 8.41 19.60 -3.49
C ASN A 335 8.31 18.10 -3.80
N ILE A 336 9.32 17.58 -4.47
CA ILE A 336 9.51 16.15 -4.70
C ILE A 336 10.31 15.59 -3.52
N ILE A 337 9.66 14.78 -2.68
CA ILE A 337 10.26 14.22 -1.48
C ILE A 337 10.44 12.72 -1.67
N THR A 338 11.67 12.29 -1.93
CA THR A 338 12.04 10.88 -2.08
C THR A 338 12.40 10.30 -0.71
N LEU A 339 11.70 9.25 -0.30
CA LEU A 339 12.06 8.39 0.82
C LEU A 339 12.93 7.25 0.27
N TYR A 340 14.20 7.21 0.68
CA TYR A 340 15.12 6.13 0.38
C TYR A 340 15.17 5.15 1.55
N ASN A 341 14.52 4.00 1.40
CA ASN A 341 14.48 2.97 2.41
C ASN A 341 15.72 2.07 2.35
N LYS A 342 16.62 2.25 3.30
CA LYS A 342 17.86 1.45 3.42
C LYS A 342 17.64 0.11 4.11
N TYR A 343 16.40 -0.21 4.49
CA TYR A 343 16.11 -1.44 5.19
C TYR A 343 16.42 -2.66 4.33
N GLN A 344 17.19 -3.58 4.90
CA GLN A 344 17.46 -4.88 4.31
C GLN A 344 17.32 -5.93 5.42
N GLU A 345 16.52 -6.96 5.16
CA GLU A 345 16.46 -8.11 6.06
C GLU A 345 17.80 -8.87 5.99
N PRO A 346 18.39 -9.26 7.13
CA PRO A 346 19.63 -10.01 7.14
C PRO A 346 19.42 -11.39 6.52
N ILE A 347 20.30 -11.75 5.57
CA ILE A 347 20.37 -13.10 5.02
C ILE A 347 21.27 -13.93 5.94
N LEU A 348 20.68 -14.88 6.66
CA LEU A 348 21.38 -15.68 7.67
C LEU A 348 22.16 -16.85 7.07
N GLY A 349 21.73 -17.36 5.91
CA GLY A 349 22.33 -18.56 5.31
C GLY A 349 21.80 -19.86 5.89
N GLU A 350 21.93 -20.94 5.11
CA GLU A 350 21.49 -22.28 5.50
C GLU A 350 22.23 -22.83 6.75
N PRO A 351 23.58 -22.75 6.87
CA PRO A 351 24.27 -23.30 8.04
C PRO A 351 23.83 -22.65 9.36
N TYR A 352 23.63 -21.33 9.35
CA TYR A 352 23.15 -20.59 10.51
C TYR A 352 21.71 -21.00 10.85
N THR A 353 20.83 -20.99 9.87
CA THR A 353 19.40 -21.32 10.05
C THR A 353 19.24 -22.75 10.59
N LYS A 354 20.03 -23.72 10.09
CA LYS A 354 20.06 -25.09 10.61
C LYS A 354 20.48 -25.15 12.08
N SER A 355 21.63 -24.56 12.39
CA SER A 355 22.18 -24.52 13.76
C SER A 355 21.22 -23.85 14.73
N TRP A 356 20.56 -22.78 14.29
CA TRP A 356 19.56 -22.07 15.07
C TRP A 356 18.34 -22.95 15.36
N VAL A 357 17.80 -23.65 14.35
CA VAL A 357 16.66 -24.54 14.55
C VAL A 357 17.01 -25.72 15.46
N GLU A 358 18.14 -26.39 15.26
CA GLU A 358 18.54 -27.52 16.12
C GLU A 358 18.65 -27.11 17.59
N LYS A 359 19.32 -25.97 17.84
CA LYS A 359 19.50 -25.43 19.19
C LYS A 359 18.16 -25.07 19.83
N ASN A 360 17.36 -24.24 19.15
CA ASN A 360 16.13 -23.71 19.73
C ASN A 360 15.02 -24.76 19.78
N PHE A 361 14.95 -25.68 18.82
CA PHE A 361 14.01 -26.79 18.89
C PHE A 361 14.23 -27.63 20.14
N MET A 362 15.48 -28.01 20.46
CA MET A 362 15.76 -28.79 21.67
C MET A 362 15.45 -28.01 22.94
N ASP A 363 15.82 -26.73 23.00
CA ASP A 363 15.49 -25.87 24.14
C ASP A 363 13.97 -25.76 24.33
N PHE A 364 13.23 -25.55 23.23
CA PHE A 364 11.77 -25.45 23.27
C PHE A 364 11.11 -26.76 23.64
N TYR A 365 11.60 -27.89 23.11
CA TYR A 365 11.11 -29.22 23.45
C TYR A 365 11.28 -29.52 24.94
N THR A 366 12.48 -29.29 25.48
CA THR A 366 12.78 -29.54 26.91
C THR A 366 12.00 -28.60 27.83
N HIS A 367 11.85 -27.33 27.47
CA HIS A 367 11.26 -26.31 28.34
C HIS A 367 9.83 -25.91 27.96
N PHE A 368 9.15 -26.70 27.12
CA PHE A 368 7.90 -26.26 26.48
C PHE A 368 6.81 -25.84 27.47
N ASN A 369 6.73 -26.53 28.60
CA ASN A 369 5.72 -26.26 29.63
C ASN A 369 5.95 -24.96 30.40
N THR A 370 7.17 -24.43 30.38
CA THR A 370 7.58 -23.22 31.10
C THR A 370 7.89 -22.05 30.17
N LEU A 371 7.94 -22.28 28.86
CA LEU A 371 8.30 -21.26 27.88
C LEU A 371 7.15 -20.27 27.68
N SER A 372 7.44 -18.98 27.82
CA SER A 372 6.50 -17.87 27.61
C SER A 372 6.72 -17.18 26.27
N ILE A 373 5.68 -16.54 25.75
CA ILE A 373 5.82 -15.79 24.49
C ILE A 373 6.81 -14.62 24.59
N GLN A 374 6.95 -14.01 25.77
CA GLN A 374 7.94 -12.94 25.97
C GLN A 374 9.38 -13.42 25.86
N GLN A 375 9.66 -14.68 26.24
CA GLN A 375 10.97 -15.29 26.04
C GLN A 375 11.23 -15.53 24.55
N ILE A 376 10.22 -16.01 23.81
CA ILE A 376 10.27 -16.15 22.35
C ILE A 376 10.60 -14.80 21.70
N ASP A 377 9.89 -13.73 22.06
CA ASP A 377 10.14 -12.39 21.49
C ASP A 377 11.60 -11.95 21.69
N ARG A 378 12.22 -12.28 22.84
CA ARG A 378 13.62 -11.97 23.12
C ARG A 378 14.58 -12.82 22.30
N ILE A 379 14.28 -14.10 22.09
CA ILE A 379 15.07 -15.01 21.26
C ILE A 379 15.05 -14.51 19.82
N GLU A 380 13.86 -14.26 19.28
CA GLU A 380 13.64 -13.82 17.91
C GLU A 380 14.28 -12.45 17.63
N LYS A 381 14.17 -11.51 18.57
CA LYS A 381 14.80 -10.19 18.45
C LYS A 381 16.33 -10.26 18.40
N LYS A 382 16.97 -11.21 19.10
CA LYS A 382 18.44 -11.38 19.05
C LYS A 382 18.92 -11.79 17.66
N GLU A 383 18.07 -12.45 16.89
CA GLU A 383 18.35 -12.89 15.51
C GLU A 383 18.07 -11.82 14.47
N ASN A 384 17.59 -10.63 14.88
CA ASN A 384 17.02 -9.63 13.98
C ASN A 384 15.91 -10.21 13.08
N ALA A 385 15.13 -11.17 13.60
CA ALA A 385 14.02 -11.75 12.87
C ALA A 385 12.91 -10.71 12.67
N LEU A 386 12.34 -10.68 11.46
CA LEU A 386 11.26 -9.76 11.14
C LEU A 386 9.96 -10.25 11.78
N ASN A 387 9.33 -9.40 12.60
CA ASN A 387 8.01 -9.69 13.18
C ASN A 387 6.90 -9.47 12.13
N LEU A 388 6.17 -10.55 11.86
CA LEU A 388 5.07 -10.64 10.90
C LEU A 388 3.75 -11.03 11.60
N THR A 389 3.56 -10.70 12.88
CA THR A 389 2.28 -10.91 13.55
C THR A 389 1.22 -9.96 13.02
N GLN A 390 0.08 -10.52 12.60
CA GLN A 390 -1.03 -9.79 12.00
C GLN A 390 -2.17 -9.59 12.99
N TYR A 391 -2.42 -8.36 13.41
CA TYR A 391 -3.47 -8.04 14.39
C TYR A 391 -4.79 -7.54 13.79
N SER A 392 -4.84 -7.18 12.51
CA SER A 392 -5.87 -6.29 11.95
C SER A 392 -6.94 -6.94 11.06
N ILE A 393 -6.90 -8.25 10.77
CA ILE A 393 -7.91 -8.90 9.88
C ILE A 393 -9.19 -9.32 10.62
N CYS A 394 -9.22 -9.15 11.94
CA CYS A 394 -10.24 -9.74 12.80
C CYS A 394 -11.65 -9.14 12.71
N ASP A 395 -11.84 -7.92 12.21
CA ASP A 395 -13.12 -7.24 12.40
C ASP A 395 -14.10 -7.32 11.20
N ASP A 396 -13.64 -7.50 9.96
CA ASP A 396 -14.52 -7.49 8.75
C ASP A 396 -14.56 -8.84 7.99
N CYS A 397 -13.73 -9.83 8.34
CA CYS A 397 -13.74 -11.17 7.71
C CYS A 397 -14.59 -12.21 8.48
N CYS A 398 -15.32 -11.78 9.51
CA CYS A 398 -16.11 -12.64 10.39
C CYS A 398 -17.34 -13.29 9.75
N SER A 399 -17.67 -13.06 8.47
CA SER A 399 -18.79 -13.76 7.83
C SER A 399 -18.37 -15.00 7.02
N ASP A 400 -17.25 -14.99 6.27
CA ASP A 400 -17.04 -16.04 5.25
C ASP A 400 -15.62 -16.59 5.09
N CYS A 401 -14.58 -16.06 5.77
CA CYS A 401 -13.19 -16.45 5.44
C CYS A 401 -12.25 -16.81 6.61
N CYS A 402 -12.69 -16.67 7.86
CA CYS A 402 -11.87 -17.01 9.02
C CYS A 402 -12.58 -18.08 9.85
N SER A 403 -12.17 -19.34 9.69
CA SER A 403 -12.53 -20.44 10.60
C SER A 403 -11.78 -20.37 11.93
N THR A 404 -10.89 -19.38 12.11
CA THR A 404 -10.04 -19.19 13.29
C THR A 404 -10.57 -17.99 14.08
N SER A 405 -10.96 -18.20 15.33
CA SER A 405 -11.32 -17.09 16.21
C SER A 405 -10.13 -16.15 16.39
N CYS A 406 -10.40 -14.87 16.62
CA CYS A 406 -9.38 -13.86 16.87
C CYS A 406 -8.47 -14.14 18.08
N ASP A 407 -8.89 -15.08 18.93
CA ASP A 407 -8.15 -15.54 20.10
C ASP A 407 -6.96 -16.47 19.78
N GLU A 408 -6.76 -16.81 18.49
CA GLU A 408 -5.73 -17.75 18.04
C GLU A 408 -4.66 -17.15 17.12
N ILE A 409 -4.54 -15.81 17.05
CA ILE A 409 -3.50 -15.16 16.22
C ILE A 409 -2.10 -15.55 16.76
N PRO A 410 -1.28 -16.27 15.97
CA PRO A 410 0.05 -16.64 16.41
C PRO A 410 0.99 -15.44 16.41
N ARG A 411 2.00 -15.49 17.29
CA ARG A 411 3.20 -14.66 17.11
C ARG A 411 4.00 -15.23 15.94
N VAL A 412 4.42 -14.40 14.98
CA VAL A 412 5.04 -14.87 13.73
C VAL A 412 6.32 -14.11 13.47
N TYR A 413 7.37 -14.84 13.14
CA TYR A 413 8.66 -14.27 12.77
C TYR A 413 9.19 -14.87 11.47
N GLN A 414 9.95 -14.06 10.74
CA GLN A 414 10.62 -14.44 9.51
C GLN A 414 12.13 -14.28 9.65
N LYS A 415 12.84 -15.28 9.13
CA LYS A 415 14.29 -15.28 8.94
C LYS A 415 14.60 -15.61 7.48
N ILE A 416 15.45 -14.82 6.84
CA ILE A 416 15.84 -15.06 5.44
C ILE A 416 17.01 -16.04 5.42
N GLU A 417 16.78 -17.26 4.95
CA GLU A 417 17.87 -18.23 4.77
C GLU A 417 18.69 -17.89 3.52
N ARG A 418 17.99 -17.58 2.42
CA ARG A 418 18.56 -17.10 1.15
C ARG A 418 17.47 -16.40 0.36
N LYS A 419 17.83 -15.77 -0.77
CA LYS A 419 16.88 -15.10 -1.67
C LYS A 419 15.67 -15.99 -1.92
N TYR A 420 14.47 -15.48 -1.59
CA TYR A 420 13.16 -16.14 -1.70
C TYR A 420 12.88 -17.32 -0.78
N ILE A 421 13.82 -17.80 0.03
CA ILE A 421 13.62 -18.97 0.90
C ILE A 421 13.70 -18.52 2.35
N HIS A 422 12.57 -18.62 3.04
CA HIS A 422 12.41 -18.08 4.39
C HIS A 422 12.14 -19.22 5.36
N LEU A 423 12.67 -19.08 6.58
CA LEU A 423 12.20 -19.81 7.75
C LEU A 423 11.17 -18.93 8.46
N ILE A 424 9.94 -19.41 8.51
CA ILE A 424 8.83 -18.81 9.24
C ILE A 424 8.64 -19.58 10.53
N THR A 425 8.58 -18.86 11.65
CA THR A 425 8.32 -19.44 12.96
C THR A 425 7.04 -18.87 13.54
N SER A 426 6.08 -19.74 13.84
CA SER A 426 4.76 -19.38 14.38
C SER A 426 4.60 -19.95 15.78
N TYR A 427 4.16 -19.12 16.71
CA TYR A 427 4.00 -19.47 18.12
C TYR A 427 2.57 -19.17 18.55
N PHE A 428 1.79 -20.22 18.81
CA PHE A 428 0.42 -20.11 19.28
C PHE A 428 0.43 -20.17 20.79
N TYR A 429 -0.27 -19.25 21.43
CA TYR A 429 -0.21 -19.06 22.88
C TYR A 429 -1.57 -18.69 23.46
N SER A 430 -1.74 -18.86 24.77
CA SER A 430 -2.91 -18.36 25.48
C SER A 430 -2.72 -16.88 25.82
N PRO A 431 -3.62 -15.96 25.40
CA PRO A 431 -3.54 -14.56 25.77
C PRO A 431 -3.61 -14.32 27.29
N GLU A 432 -4.32 -15.17 28.03
CA GLU A 432 -4.54 -14.99 29.47
C GLU A 432 -3.28 -15.21 30.30
N ASN A 433 -2.55 -16.30 30.02
CA ASN A 433 -1.39 -16.72 30.81
C ASN A 433 -0.07 -16.71 30.02
N GLN A 434 -0.10 -16.28 28.76
CA GLN A 434 1.06 -16.12 27.89
C GLN A 434 1.85 -17.42 27.63
N SER A 435 1.27 -18.59 27.97
CA SER A 435 1.89 -19.90 27.77
C SER A 435 1.70 -20.41 26.35
N LEU A 436 2.74 -21.08 25.83
CA LEU A 436 2.70 -21.65 24.50
C LEU A 436 1.82 -22.91 24.44
N LYS A 437 1.08 -23.04 23.34
CA LYS A 437 0.27 -24.20 22.96
C LYS A 437 0.95 -25.01 21.86
N LEU A 438 1.55 -24.32 20.90
CA LEU A 438 2.10 -24.91 19.68
C LEU A 438 3.19 -24.01 19.10
N ILE A 439 4.25 -24.63 18.57
CA ILE A 439 5.37 -23.96 17.89
C ILE A 439 5.56 -24.59 16.52
N GLU A 440 5.65 -23.78 15.47
CA GLU A 440 5.94 -24.23 14.10
C GLU A 440 7.22 -23.61 13.58
N PHE A 441 8.01 -24.42 12.89
CA PHE A 441 9.12 -24.02 12.04
C PHE A 441 8.77 -24.43 10.61
N GLN A 442 8.61 -23.48 9.71
CA GLN A 442 8.21 -23.75 8.34
C GLN A 442 9.18 -23.10 7.35
N TRP A 443 9.80 -23.91 6.51
CA TRP A 443 10.53 -23.41 5.35
C TRP A 443 9.58 -23.29 4.17
N LYS A 444 9.50 -22.08 3.62
CA LYS A 444 8.65 -21.77 2.47
C LYS A 444 9.27 -20.71 1.59
N THR A 445 8.69 -20.54 0.41
CA THR A 445 9.05 -19.43 -0.48
C THR A 445 8.42 -18.12 -0.01
N GLN A 446 9.08 -17.00 -0.34
CA GLN A 446 8.50 -15.65 -0.23
C GLN A 446 7.14 -15.61 -0.94
N SER A 447 6.17 -14.87 -0.39
CA SER A 447 4.88 -14.71 -1.07
C SER A 447 5.05 -13.98 -2.40
N ARG A 448 4.29 -14.43 -3.42
CA ARG A 448 4.19 -13.73 -4.70
C ARG A 448 3.77 -12.26 -4.51
N ALA A 449 2.96 -11.95 -3.50
CA ALA A 449 2.39 -10.63 -3.28
C ALA A 449 3.45 -9.52 -3.08
N THR A 450 4.67 -9.89 -2.68
CA THR A 450 5.78 -8.97 -2.38
C THR A 450 6.91 -9.00 -3.42
N ILE A 451 6.68 -9.60 -4.59
CA ILE A 451 7.65 -9.62 -5.69
C ILE A 451 7.22 -8.62 -6.75
N TYR A 452 7.94 -7.50 -6.82
CA TYR A 452 7.52 -6.33 -7.59
C TYR A 452 8.14 -6.24 -9.00
N ASN A 453 9.29 -6.90 -9.24
CA ASN A 453 10.00 -6.84 -10.52
C ASN A 453 9.85 -8.17 -11.29
N LYS A 454 9.62 -8.07 -12.61
CA LYS A 454 9.48 -9.19 -13.54
C LYS A 454 10.64 -10.19 -13.49
N ASP A 455 11.88 -9.72 -13.54
CA ASP A 455 13.07 -10.58 -13.52
C ASP A 455 13.13 -11.35 -12.20
N ASN A 456 12.81 -10.67 -11.10
CA ASN A 456 12.73 -11.29 -9.78
C ASN A 456 11.62 -12.34 -9.71
N PHE A 457 10.47 -12.06 -10.32
CA PHE A 457 9.33 -12.98 -10.41
C PHE A 457 9.65 -14.22 -11.24
N GLU A 458 10.32 -14.07 -12.39
CA GLU A 458 10.74 -15.19 -13.23
C GLU A 458 11.72 -16.11 -12.49
N VAL A 459 12.70 -15.52 -11.79
CA VAL A 459 13.63 -16.30 -10.95
C VAL A 459 12.88 -17.03 -9.84
N TRP A 460 11.96 -16.36 -9.14
CA TRP A 460 11.16 -16.96 -8.07
C TRP A 460 10.28 -18.10 -8.59
N GLN A 461 9.63 -17.90 -9.74
CA GLN A 461 8.73 -18.87 -10.35
C GLN A 461 9.46 -20.15 -10.80
N ASN A 462 10.73 -20.02 -11.17
CA ASN A 462 11.57 -21.12 -11.64
C ASN A 462 12.37 -21.82 -10.51
N LEU A 463 12.13 -21.46 -9.24
CA LEU A 463 12.74 -22.16 -8.11
C LEU A 463 12.32 -23.63 -8.10
N ASN A 464 13.31 -24.54 -8.08
CA ASN A 464 13.06 -25.95 -7.86
C ASN A 464 12.84 -26.19 -6.35
N THR A 465 11.63 -25.89 -5.89
CA THR A 465 11.27 -25.95 -4.47
C THR A 465 11.45 -27.36 -3.87
N ARG A 466 11.19 -28.42 -4.65
CA ARG A 466 11.44 -29.81 -4.22
C ARG A 466 12.93 -30.06 -3.88
N LYS A 467 13.86 -29.65 -4.74
CA LYS A 467 15.31 -29.76 -4.47
C LYS A 467 15.76 -28.90 -3.28
N ILE A 468 14.95 -27.94 -2.86
CA ILE A 468 15.26 -27.06 -1.73
C ILE A 468 14.69 -27.61 -0.42
N PHE A 469 13.45 -28.07 -0.40
CA PHE A 469 12.73 -28.41 0.82
C PHE A 469 12.84 -29.91 1.18
N ALA A 470 12.90 -30.83 0.21
CA ALA A 470 13.08 -32.25 0.52
C ALA A 470 14.36 -32.52 1.33
N PRO A 471 15.55 -31.96 0.99
CA PRO A 471 16.74 -32.14 1.83
C PRO A 471 16.60 -31.58 3.25
N LYS A 472 15.71 -30.60 3.47
CA LYS A 472 15.43 -30.09 4.83
C LYS A 472 14.59 -31.07 5.63
N PHE A 473 13.64 -31.75 4.99
CA PHE A 473 12.88 -32.81 5.63
C PHE A 473 13.81 -33.96 6.04
N GLU A 474 14.65 -34.44 5.14
CA GLU A 474 15.61 -35.52 5.43
C GLU A 474 16.57 -35.17 6.58
N TRP A 475 17.09 -33.93 6.58
CA TRP A 475 17.96 -33.45 7.65
C TRP A 475 17.23 -33.38 9.01
N LEU A 476 16.04 -32.79 9.06
CA LEU A 476 15.25 -32.73 10.30
C LEU A 476 14.85 -34.12 10.77
N HIS A 477 14.52 -35.02 9.84
CA HIS A 477 14.16 -36.39 10.15
C HIS A 477 15.32 -37.12 10.83
N ALA A 478 16.53 -37.05 10.24
CA ALA A 478 17.73 -37.64 10.84
C ALA A 478 18.07 -37.03 12.21
N PHE A 479 17.96 -35.70 12.34
CA PHE A 479 18.17 -34.99 13.61
C PHE A 479 17.17 -35.45 14.69
N LEU A 480 15.88 -35.52 14.36
CA LEU A 480 14.84 -35.95 15.31
C LEU A 480 15.01 -37.42 15.68
N LYS A 481 15.33 -38.32 14.74
CA LYS A 481 15.65 -39.72 15.06
C LYS A 481 16.81 -39.84 16.03
N GLN A 482 17.86 -39.04 15.84
CA GLN A 482 19.01 -39.01 16.75
C GLN A 482 18.65 -38.51 18.16
N LYS A 483 17.74 -37.54 18.27
CA LYS A 483 17.42 -36.87 19.55
C LYS A 483 16.25 -37.49 20.31
N LEU A 484 15.25 -38.00 19.59
CA LEU A 484 13.97 -38.47 20.13
C LEU A 484 13.73 -39.97 19.93
N GLY A 485 14.60 -40.67 19.18
CA GLY A 485 14.42 -42.09 18.84
C GLY A 485 13.54 -42.28 17.60
N GLU A 486 13.07 -43.51 17.37
CA GLU A 486 12.20 -43.80 16.22
C GLU A 486 10.81 -43.15 16.37
N PRO A 487 10.22 -42.64 15.27
CA PRO A 487 8.87 -42.08 15.28
C PRO A 487 7.84 -43.19 15.58
N VAL A 488 6.74 -42.80 16.23
CA VAL A 488 5.59 -43.69 16.46
C VAL A 488 4.77 -43.92 15.20
N SER A 489 4.90 -43.04 14.20
CA SER A 489 4.25 -43.14 12.90
C SER A 489 5.11 -42.45 11.84
N GLU A 490 5.33 -43.12 10.71
CA GLU A 490 6.18 -42.62 9.62
C GLU A 490 5.60 -42.99 8.25
N ASN A 491 5.61 -42.03 7.34
CA ASN A 491 5.38 -42.20 5.91
C ASN A 491 6.32 -41.25 5.13
N PRO A 492 6.44 -41.40 3.79
CA PRO A 492 7.45 -40.67 3.01
C PRO A 492 7.39 -39.13 3.10
N SER A 493 6.30 -38.56 3.59
CA SER A 493 6.09 -37.11 3.72
C SER A 493 5.78 -36.66 5.14
N LYS A 494 5.78 -37.56 6.12
CA LYS A 494 5.35 -37.25 7.48
C LYS A 494 5.95 -38.22 8.50
N ALA A 495 6.48 -37.69 9.60
CA ALA A 495 6.93 -38.47 10.75
C ALA A 495 6.41 -37.84 12.05
N ILE A 496 6.01 -38.67 13.01
CA ILE A 496 5.43 -38.24 14.29
C ILE A 496 6.20 -38.90 15.44
N TRP A 497 6.61 -38.09 16.42
CA TRP A 497 7.09 -38.54 17.73
C TRP A 497 6.12 -38.11 18.79
N GLU A 498 5.89 -38.96 19.78
CA GLU A 498 4.86 -38.71 20.78
C GLU A 498 5.32 -39.18 22.15
N THR A 499 5.08 -38.34 23.15
CA THR A 499 5.25 -38.65 24.57
C THR A 499 3.91 -38.46 25.29
N GLU A 500 3.88 -38.67 26.60
CA GLU A 500 2.69 -38.38 27.41
C GLU A 500 2.30 -36.90 27.37
N THR A 501 3.26 -35.99 27.22
CA THR A 501 3.04 -34.55 27.41
C THR A 501 3.17 -33.71 26.13
N GLN A 502 3.78 -34.26 25.08
CA GLN A 502 4.09 -33.53 23.86
C GLN A 502 4.02 -34.42 22.62
N MET A 503 3.77 -33.81 21.47
CA MET A 503 3.87 -34.44 20.15
C MET A 503 4.74 -33.58 19.24
N VAL A 504 5.59 -34.21 18.43
CA VAL A 504 6.39 -33.57 17.38
C VAL A 504 5.94 -34.13 16.05
N GLU A 505 5.59 -33.27 15.11
CA GLU A 505 5.23 -33.63 13.74
C GLU A 505 6.22 -32.99 12.76
N LEU A 506 6.87 -33.81 11.95
CA LEU A 506 7.62 -33.36 10.80
C LEU A 506 6.81 -33.69 9.54
N SER A 507 6.59 -32.73 8.67
CA SER A 507 5.88 -32.92 7.40
C SER A 507 6.61 -32.26 6.23
N TYR A 508 6.46 -32.88 5.06
CA TYR A 508 6.91 -32.38 3.78
C TYR A 508 5.71 -32.33 2.84
N ASN A 509 5.22 -31.12 2.59
CA ASN A 509 4.11 -30.91 1.66
C ASN A 509 4.67 -30.81 0.25
N TYR A 510 4.13 -31.58 -0.69
CA TYR A 510 4.45 -31.47 -2.09
C TYR A 510 3.18 -31.50 -2.95
N ASP A 511 3.16 -30.67 -3.99
CA ASP A 511 2.04 -30.61 -4.94
C ASP A 511 2.24 -31.67 -6.03
N ASN A 512 1.33 -32.65 -6.08
CA ASN A 512 1.36 -33.74 -7.08
C ASN A 512 1.15 -33.25 -8.51
N PHE A 513 0.48 -32.11 -8.69
CA PHE A 513 0.16 -31.55 -10.01
C PHE A 513 1.24 -30.57 -10.48
N ASN A 514 1.94 -29.92 -9.54
CA ASN A 514 3.07 -29.06 -9.84
C ASN A 514 4.21 -29.28 -8.83
N PRO A 515 5.06 -30.29 -9.02
CA PRO A 515 6.07 -30.70 -8.02
C PRO A 515 7.13 -29.63 -7.74
N ASN A 516 7.16 -28.53 -8.49
CA ASN A 516 8.04 -27.39 -8.29
C ASN A 516 7.35 -26.19 -7.61
N ARG A 517 6.04 -26.26 -7.31
CA ARG A 517 5.30 -25.18 -6.64
C ARG A 517 4.70 -25.63 -5.32
N ASN A 518 4.57 -24.68 -4.40
CA ASN A 518 3.92 -24.83 -3.10
C ASN A 518 4.49 -25.92 -2.18
N THR A 519 5.67 -26.47 -2.50
CA THR A 519 6.33 -27.42 -1.61
C THR A 519 6.89 -26.69 -0.38
N ASN A 520 6.79 -27.30 0.79
CA ASN A 520 7.32 -26.75 2.04
C ASN A 520 7.69 -27.87 3.02
N THR A 521 8.62 -27.58 3.91
CA THR A 521 8.96 -28.46 5.04
C THR A 521 8.53 -27.79 6.32
N LYS A 522 7.78 -28.51 7.16
CA LYS A 522 7.23 -28.00 8.41
C LYS A 522 7.54 -28.94 9.57
N LEU A 523 8.06 -28.38 10.66
CA LEU A 523 8.26 -29.05 11.93
C LEU A 523 7.38 -28.36 12.98
N THR A 524 6.49 -29.12 13.60
CA THR A 524 5.54 -28.63 14.59
C THR A 524 5.72 -29.35 15.92
N LEU A 525 5.76 -28.58 17.01
CA LEU A 525 5.78 -29.07 18.38
C LEU A 525 4.46 -28.71 19.07
N TYR A 526 3.75 -29.72 19.56
CA TYR A 526 2.43 -29.63 20.18
C TYR A 526 2.48 -29.95 21.66
N LYS A 527 1.79 -29.14 22.46
CA LYS A 527 1.56 -29.44 23.87
C LYS A 527 0.30 -30.31 23.95
N LYS A 528 0.42 -31.51 24.51
CA LYS A 528 -0.78 -32.33 24.77
C LYS A 528 -1.55 -31.73 25.93
N GLN A 529 -2.84 -31.50 25.72
CA GLN A 529 -3.74 -31.22 26.83
C GLN A 529 -3.96 -32.53 27.59
N LYS A 530 -3.83 -32.50 28.92
CA LYS A 530 -4.30 -33.61 29.75
C LYS A 530 -5.83 -33.58 29.67
N ASN A 531 -6.42 -34.61 29.07
CA ASN A 531 -7.87 -34.83 29.10
C ASN A 531 -8.35 -35.03 30.54
#